data_AF-A0A1Z9L4K2-F1
#
_entry.id   AF-A0A1Z9L4K2-F1
#
_cell.length_a   1.000
_cell.length_b   1.000
_cell.length_c   1.000
_cell.angle_alpha   90.00
_cell.angle_beta   90.00
_cell.angle_gamma   90.00
#
_symmetry.space_group_name_H-M   'P 1'
#
loop_
_entity.id
_entity.type
_entity.pdbx_description
1 polymer ?
#
loop_
_entity_poly.entity_id
_entity_poly.type
_entity_poly.pdbx_seq_one_letter_code
_entity_poly.pdbx_strand_id
1 'polypeptide(L)'
;MLLLMIQSVIFSKKRKMIEKIKKISIIISKSAPYLNIVYSQASAVIIFSIIGYFLDVWFSTEIIFTLIGLIIGLGFSLYLLAKTIWNK
;
A
#
# COMPACT_ATOMS: atom_id res chain seq x y z
N MET A 1 -33.86 16.92 36.52
CA MET A 1 -33.38 17.80 35.44
C MET A 1 -31.86 17.73 35.25
N LEU A 2 -31.05 17.93 36.30
CA LEU A 2 -29.59 17.81 36.27
C LEU A 2 -29.06 16.47 35.73
N LEU A 3 -29.65 15.34 36.13
CA LEU A 3 -29.22 14.01 35.68
C LEU A 3 -29.36 13.83 34.15
N LEU A 4 -30.45 14.35 33.57
CA LEU A 4 -30.67 14.33 32.12
C LEU A 4 -29.68 15.22 31.37
N MET A 5 -29.30 16.35 31.98
CA MET A 5 -28.28 17.26 31.45
C MET A 5 -26.89 16.62 31.44
N ILE A 6 -26.54 15.89 32.49
CA ILE A 6 -25.27 15.15 32.58
C ILE A 6 -25.22 14.04 31.53
N GLN A 7 -26.32 13.28 31.37
CA GLN A 7 -26.43 12.23 30.35
C GLN A 7 -26.31 12.79 28.92
N SER A 8 -26.91 13.94 28.63
CA SER A 8 -26.85 14.55 27.30
C SER A 8 -25.43 15.01 26.91
N VAL A 9 -24.68 15.55 27.88
CA VAL A 9 -23.27 15.97 27.68
C VAL A 9 -22.37 14.76 27.42
N ILE A 10 -22.53 13.68 28.20
CA ILE A 10 -21.78 12.43 28.01
C ILE A 10 -22.07 11.83 26.63
N PHE A 11 -23.35 11.79 26.24
CA PHE A 11 -23.78 11.26 24.94
C PHE A 11 -23.23 12.09 23.76
N SER A 12 -23.22 13.42 23.88
CA SER A 12 -22.62 14.34 22.92
C SER A 12 -21.12 14.07 22.72
N LYS A 13 -20.37 13.92 23.82
CA LYS A 13 -18.93 13.65 23.78
C LYS A 13 -18.62 12.29 23.14
N LYS A 14 -19.42 11.27 23.45
CA LYS A 14 -19.29 9.92 22.88
C LYS A 14 -19.55 9.92 21.37
N ARG A 15 -20.59 10.63 20.90
CA ARG A 15 -20.86 10.79 19.46
C ARG A 15 -19.71 11.44 18.70
N LYS A 16 -19.16 12.55 19.20
CA LYS A 16 -18.01 13.23 18.58
C LYS A 16 -16.79 12.32 18.46
N MET A 17 -16.56 11.44 19.43
CA MET A 17 -15.46 10.46 19.38
C MET A 17 -15.68 9.40 18.30
N ILE A 18 -16.91 8.85 18.21
CA ILE A 18 -17.26 7.87 17.19
C ILE A 18 -17.14 8.46 15.78
N GLU A 19 -17.58 9.71 15.57
CA GLU A 19 -17.43 10.39 14.29
C GLU A 19 -15.96 10.58 13.88
N LYS A 20 -15.08 10.93 14.82
CA LYS A 20 -13.64 11.02 14.56
C LYS A 20 -13.05 9.67 14.13
N ILE A 21 -13.38 8.61 14.86
CA ILE A 21 -12.94 7.24 14.54
C ILE A 21 -13.45 6.82 13.15
N LYS A 22 -14.71 7.12 12.84
CA LYS A 22 -15.32 6.80 11.54
C LYS A 22 -14.63 7.54 10.39
N LYS A 23 -14.28 8.82 10.57
CA LYS A 23 -13.49 9.58 9.59
C LYS A 23 -12.12 8.96 9.34
N ILE A 24 -11.41 8.56 10.40
CA ILE A 24 -10.10 7.90 10.29
C ILE A 24 -10.24 6.57 9.54
N SER A 25 -11.24 5.75 9.89
CA SER A 25 -11.51 4.47 9.22
C SER A 25 -11.79 4.65 7.72
N ILE A 26 -12.57 5.67 7.35
CA ILE A 26 -12.85 6.00 5.94
C ILE A 26 -11.57 6.39 5.20
N ILE A 27 -10.70 7.19 5.82
CA ILE A 27 -9.40 7.56 5.23
C ILE A 27 -8.54 6.32 5.04
N ILE A 28 -8.40 5.48 6.06
CA ILE A 28 -7.61 4.24 5.99
C ILE A 28 -8.15 3.31 4.91
N SER A 29 -9.47 3.10 4.86
CA SER A 29 -10.12 2.24 3.87
C SER A 29 -9.92 2.76 2.44
N LYS A 30 -9.94 4.07 2.24
CA LYS A 30 -9.63 4.70 0.94
C LYS A 30 -8.16 4.58 0.59
N SER A 31 -7.25 4.65 1.56
CA SER A 31 -5.80 4.56 1.35
C SER A 31 -5.29 3.12 1.17
N ALA A 32 -5.97 2.13 1.74
CA ALA A 32 -5.62 0.71 1.67
C ALA A 32 -5.37 0.16 0.24
N PRO A 33 -6.23 0.42 -0.78
CA PRO A 33 -5.95 -0.05 -2.14
C PRO A 33 -4.69 0.59 -2.75
N TYR A 34 -4.40 1.85 -2.44
CA TYR A 34 -3.18 2.52 -2.91
C TYR A 34 -1.93 1.96 -2.23
N LEU A 35 -2.02 1.63 -0.94
CA LEU A 35 -0.93 0.97 -0.21
C LEU A 35 -0.60 -0.41 -0.80
N ASN A 36 -1.62 -1.21 -1.12
CA ASN A 36 -1.42 -2.53 -1.72
C ASN A 36 -0.63 -2.47 -3.04
N ILE A 37 -0.91 -1.45 -3.85
CA ILE A 37 -0.18 -1.20 -5.10
C ILE A 37 1.30 -0.92 -4.84
N VAL A 38 1.60 -0.05 -3.86
CA VAL A 38 2.99 0.29 -3.48
C VAL A 38 3.74 -0.94 -2.96
N TYR A 39 3.11 -1.76 -2.12
CA TYR A 39 3.74 -2.99 -1.61
C TYR A 39 3.95 -4.03 -2.70
N SER A 40 3.01 -4.17 -3.65
CA SER A 40 3.17 -5.05 -4.81
C SER A 40 4.28 -4.60 -5.76
N GLN A 41 4.50 -3.29 -5.86
CA GLN A 41 5.58 -2.74 -6.68
C GLN A 41 6.95 -2.95 -6.03
N ALA A 42 7.05 -2.67 -4.72
CA ALA A 42 8.27 -2.90 -3.97
C ALA A 42 8.68 -4.39 -3.99
N SER A 43 7.72 -5.30 -3.80
CA SER A 43 8.02 -6.74 -3.81
C SER A 43 8.49 -7.22 -5.18
N ALA A 44 7.87 -6.77 -6.28
CA ALA A 44 8.31 -7.11 -7.63
C ALA A 44 9.74 -6.64 -7.89
N VAL A 45 10.05 -5.38 -7.57
CA VAL A 45 11.40 -4.83 -7.75
C VAL A 45 12.42 -5.63 -6.95
N ILE A 46 12.13 -5.93 -5.68
CA ILE A 46 13.04 -6.71 -4.81
C ILE A 46 13.26 -8.12 -5.38
N ILE A 47 12.19 -8.84 -5.75
CA ILE A 47 12.28 -10.21 -6.27
C ILE A 47 13.10 -10.24 -7.57
N PHE A 48 12.79 -9.37 -8.54
CA PHE A 48 13.52 -9.34 -9.79
C PHE A 48 14.97 -8.87 -9.63
N SER A 49 15.25 -7.98 -8.68
CA SER A 49 16.62 -7.56 -8.35
C SER A 49 17.43 -8.71 -7.75
N ILE A 50 16.84 -9.48 -6.82
CA ILE A 50 17.48 -10.66 -6.23
C ILE A 50 17.77 -11.70 -7.32
N ILE A 51 16.80 -11.99 -8.18
CA ILE A 51 16.96 -12.94 -9.29
C ILE A 51 18.08 -12.47 -10.24
N GLY A 52 18.08 -11.19 -10.61
CA GLY A 52 19.10 -10.60 -11.47
C GLY A 52 20.50 -10.68 -10.85
N TYR A 53 20.62 -10.43 -9.54
CA TYR A 53 21.87 -10.55 -8.81
C TYR A 53 22.40 -11.99 -8.80
N PHE A 54 21.53 -12.98 -8.55
CA PHE A 54 21.92 -14.39 -8.61
C PHE A 54 22.42 -14.80 -10.00
N LEU A 55 21.77 -14.30 -11.05
CA LEU A 55 22.22 -14.52 -12.43
C LEU A 55 23.56 -13.84 -12.70
N ASP A 56 23.75 -12.61 -12.23
CA ASP A 56 25.03 -11.90 -12.38
C ASP A 56 26.19 -12.68 -11.75
N VAL A 57 25.99 -13.23 -10.55
CA VAL A 57 26.98 -14.07 -9.87
C VAL A 57 27.26 -15.36 -10.65
N TRP A 58 26.23 -16.00 -11.22
CA TRP A 58 26.38 -17.27 -11.95
C TRP A 58 27.10 -17.11 -13.28
N PHE A 59 26.83 -16.01 -14.01
CA PHE A 59 27.43 -15.73 -15.30
C PHE A 59 28.72 -14.90 -15.20
N SER A 60 29.16 -14.55 -13.99
CA SER A 60 30.30 -13.65 -13.74
C SER A 60 30.15 -12.31 -14.50
N THR A 61 28.91 -11.84 -14.63
CA THR A 61 28.59 -10.52 -15.17
C THR A 61 28.49 -9.52 -14.01
N GLU A 62 28.89 -8.28 -14.22
CA GLU A 62 29.03 -7.32 -13.11
C GLU A 62 27.68 -6.96 -12.45
N ILE A 63 26.78 -6.32 -13.20
CA ILE A 63 25.50 -5.78 -12.68
C ILE A 63 24.39 -5.80 -13.74
N ILE A 64 24.65 -6.46 -14.87
CA ILE A 64 23.86 -6.33 -16.10
C ILE A 64 22.50 -7.01 -15.94
N PHE A 65 22.46 -8.24 -15.40
CA PHE A 65 21.21 -8.94 -15.15
C PHE A 65 20.41 -8.31 -14.02
N THR A 66 21.07 -7.72 -13.02
CA THR A 66 20.42 -6.96 -11.94
C THR A 66 19.74 -5.70 -12.49
N LEU A 67 20.39 -4.96 -13.40
CA LEU A 67 19.81 -3.81 -14.10
C LEU A 67 18.59 -4.21 -14.95
N ILE A 68 18.71 -5.29 -15.71
CA ILE A 68 17.60 -5.82 -16.52
C ILE A 68 16.45 -6.27 -15.62
N GLY A 69 16.75 -6.97 -14.53
CA GLY A 69 15.78 -7.38 -13.52
C GLY A 69 15.04 -6.18 -12.92
N LEU A 70 15.75 -5.10 -12.61
CA LEU A 70 15.15 -3.84 -12.14
C LEU A 70 14.19 -3.23 -13.16
N ILE A 71 14.61 -3.13 -14.43
CA ILE A 71 13.78 -2.58 -15.51
C ILE A 71 12.52 -3.44 -15.71
N ILE A 72 12.68 -4.76 -15.74
CA ILE A 72 11.57 -5.71 -15.87
C ILE A 72 10.65 -5.62 -14.64
N GLY A 73 11.18 -5.59 -13.42
CA GLY A 73 10.40 -5.51 -12.19
C GLY A 73 9.59 -4.21 -12.11
N LEU A 74 10.19 -3.08 -12.52
CA LEU A 74 9.49 -1.80 -12.64
C LEU A 74 8.41 -1.83 -13.72
N GLY A 75 8.73 -2.30 -14.93
CA GLY A 75 7.77 -2.37 -16.03
C GLY A 75 6.60 -3.31 -15.73
N PHE A 76 6.88 -4.51 -15.20
CA PHE A 76 5.87 -5.51 -14.89
C PHE A 76 4.94 -5.06 -13.76
N SER A 77 5.47 -4.46 -12.69
CA SER A 77 4.66 -3.95 -11.59
C SER A 77 3.78 -2.76 -12.01
N LEU A 78 4.29 -1.84 -12.83
CA LEU A 78 3.50 -0.76 -13.42
C LEU A 78 2.43 -1.28 -14.38
N TYR A 79 2.75 -2.30 -15.17
CA TYR A 79 1.78 -2.96 -16.04
C TYR A 79 0.66 -3.63 -15.23
N LEU A 80 1.00 -4.34 -14.16
CA LEU A 80 0.03 -4.99 -13.29
C LEU A 80 -0.89 -3.94 -12.63
N LEU A 81 -0.32 -2.83 -12.16
CA LEU A 81 -1.04 -1.68 -11.62
C LEU A 81 -1.99 -1.08 -12.66
N ALA A 82 -1.51 -0.80 -13.87
CA ALA A 82 -2.33 -0.27 -14.96
C ALA A 82 -3.47 -1.22 -15.31
N LYS A 83 -3.19 -2.53 -15.38
CA LYS A 83 -4.20 -3.55 -15.62
C LYS A 83 -5.24 -3.61 -14.51
N THR A 84 -4.84 -3.52 -13.24
CA THR A 84 -5.78 -3.50 -12.11
C THR A 84 -6.65 -2.24 -12.07
N ILE A 85 -6.12 -1.10 -12.52
CA ILE A 85 -6.91 0.15 -12.62
C ILE A 85 -7.86 0.12 -13.82
N TRP A 86 -7.39 -0.34 -14.99
CA TRP A 86 -8.15 -0.29 -16.26
C TRP A 86 -9.19 -1.41 -16.36
N ASN A 87 -8.93 -2.55 -15.74
CA ASN A 87 -9.82 -3.71 -15.79
C ASN A 87 -10.82 -3.75 -14.63
N LYS A 88 -11.13 -2.58 -14.07
CA LYS A 88 -12.14 -2.32 -13.04
C LYS A 88 -13.31 -1.57 -13.66
#